data_AF-D2HFN7-F1
#
_entry.id   AF-D2HFN7-F1
#
_cell.length_a   1.000
_cell.length_b   1.000
_cell.length_c   1.000
_cell.angle_alpha   90.00
_cell.angle_beta   90.00
_cell.angle_gamma   90.00
#
_symmetry.space_group_name_H-M   'P 1'
#
loop_
_entity.id
_entity.type
_entity.pdbx_description
1 polymer ?
#
loop_
_entity_poly.entity_id
_entity_poly.type
_entity_poly.pdbx_seq_one_letter_code
_entity_poly.pdbx_strand_id
1 'polypeptide(L)'
;LKFIFGSSAIQALDLVDRQSITLISSPSGRRVYQVLGSSGRTYLCLASCHYCSCPAFAFSVLRKNDSLLCKHLLAVYLSQVTRTCRQLKVSDKQLTDILFTKKKQEA
;
A
#
# COMPACT_ATOMS: atom_id res chain seq x y z
N LEU A 1 5.26 -10.64 15.56
CA LEU A 1 5.40 -9.65 14.46
C LEU A 1 6.73 -8.86 14.51
N LYS A 2 7.08 -8.19 15.61
CA LYS A 2 8.32 -7.37 15.72
C LYS A 2 9.62 -8.14 15.43
N PHE A 3 9.71 -9.41 15.83
CA PHE A 3 10.89 -10.25 15.56
C PHE A 3 11.16 -10.45 14.05
N ILE A 4 10.10 -10.58 13.24
CA ILE A 4 10.21 -10.86 11.80
C ILE A 4 10.31 -9.56 10.98
N PHE A 5 9.50 -8.56 11.32
CA PHE A 5 9.36 -7.34 10.51
C PHE A 5 10.00 -6.09 11.14
N GLY A 6 10.69 -6.24 12.28
CA GLY A 6 11.36 -5.15 12.97
C GLY A 6 10.45 -3.97 13.30
N SER A 7 10.95 -2.76 13.08
CA SER A 7 10.22 -1.50 13.30
C SER A 7 9.05 -1.32 12.33
N SER A 8 9.10 -1.92 11.14
CA SER A 8 8.00 -1.88 10.16
C SER A 8 6.71 -2.49 10.70
N ALA A 9 6.79 -3.44 11.65
CA ALA A 9 5.60 -4.04 12.28
C ALA A 9 4.73 -3.00 13.00
N ILE A 10 5.34 -2.17 13.85
CA ILE A 10 4.60 -1.16 14.64
C ILE A 10 4.02 -0.10 13.70
N GLN A 11 4.81 0.34 12.72
CA GLN A 11 4.35 1.36 11.78
C GLN A 11 3.24 0.84 10.85
N ALA A 12 3.25 -0.45 10.50
CA ALA A 12 2.19 -1.07 9.74
C ALA A 12 0.88 -1.15 10.54
N LEU A 13 0.97 -1.51 11.82
CA LEU A 13 -0.19 -1.53 12.72
C LEU A 13 -0.79 -0.13 12.89
N ASP A 14 0.02 0.91 13.08
CA ASP A 14 -0.46 2.30 13.15
C ASP A 14 -1.25 2.71 11.89
N LEU A 15 -0.80 2.30 10.69
CA LEU A 15 -1.56 2.56 9.45
C LEU A 15 -2.92 1.84 9.42
N VAL A 16 -2.97 0.61 9.95
CA VAL A 16 -4.20 -0.19 10.05
C VAL A 16 -5.17 0.46 11.03
N ASP A 17 -4.68 0.86 12.21
CA ASP A 17 -5.47 1.49 13.27
C ASP A 17 -6.07 2.83 12.83
N ARG A 18 -5.29 3.60 12.05
CA ARG A 18 -5.76 4.86 11.42
C ARG A 18 -6.69 4.65 10.23
N GLN A 19 -7.01 3.41 9.85
CA GLN A 19 -7.80 3.08 8.66
C GLN A 19 -7.27 3.75 7.38
N SER A 20 -5.94 3.83 7.25
CA SER A 20 -5.28 4.57 6.17
C SER A 20 -5.16 3.77 4.86
N ILE A 21 -5.87 2.65 4.74
CA ILE A 21 -5.83 1.74 3.59
C ILE A 21 -7.18 1.71 2.88
N THR A 22 -7.15 2.02 1.59
CA THR A 22 -8.30 1.93 0.68
C THR A 22 -8.03 0.90 -0.41
N LEU A 23 -8.84 -0.14 -0.47
CA LEU A 23 -8.92 -1.05 -1.60
C LEU A 23 -9.80 -0.43 -2.69
N ILE A 24 -9.20 -0.15 -3.83
CA ILE A 24 -9.88 0.32 -5.04
C ILE A 24 -10.06 -0.87 -5.98
N SER A 25 -11.28 -1.09 -6.44
CA SER A 25 -11.65 -2.22 -7.31
C SER A 25 -12.51 -1.78 -8.48
N SER A 26 -12.39 -2.47 -9.61
CA SER A 26 -13.22 -2.25 -10.80
C SER A 26 -13.95 -3.52 -11.26
N PRO A 27 -15.00 -3.40 -12.09
CA PRO A 27 -15.76 -4.54 -12.62
C PRO A 27 -14.90 -5.56 -13.39
N SER A 28 -13.81 -5.13 -14.04
CA SER A 28 -12.87 -6.06 -14.70
C SER A 28 -12.07 -6.95 -13.75
N GLY A 29 -12.28 -6.85 -12.43
CA GLY A 29 -11.53 -7.59 -11.42
C GLY A 29 -10.18 -6.97 -11.05
N ARG A 30 -9.81 -5.82 -11.61
CA ARG A 30 -8.58 -5.13 -11.24
C ARG A 30 -8.72 -4.54 -9.84
N ARG A 31 -7.66 -4.68 -9.04
CA ARG A 31 -7.62 -4.29 -7.63
C ARG A 31 -6.29 -3.65 -7.29
N VAL A 32 -6.35 -2.53 -6.57
CA VAL A 32 -5.17 -1.81 -6.10
C VAL A 32 -5.43 -1.26 -4.71
N TYR A 33 -4.38 -1.21 -3.89
CA TYR A 33 -4.45 -0.62 -2.57
C TYR A 33 -3.79 0.75 -2.60
N GLN A 34 -4.48 1.76 -2.09
CA GLN A 34 -3.90 3.04 -1.74
C GLN A 34 -3.69 3.11 -0.23
N VAL A 35 -2.48 3.47 0.17
CA VAL A 35 -2.10 3.62 1.57
C VAL A 35 -1.67 5.06 1.79
N LEU A 36 -2.40 5.79 2.64
CA LEU A 36 -2.01 7.12 3.08
C LEU A 36 -0.89 6.99 4.11
N GLY A 37 0.34 7.35 3.73
CA GLY A 37 1.47 7.31 4.65
C GLY A 37 1.39 8.42 5.70
N SER A 38 2.16 8.26 6.79
CA SER A 38 2.25 9.24 7.88
C SER A 38 2.73 10.63 7.44
N SER A 39 3.37 10.75 6.28
CA SER A 39 3.79 12.02 5.66
C SER A 39 2.69 12.70 4.84
N GLY A 40 1.47 12.16 4.84
CA GLY A 40 0.38 12.62 3.97
C GLY A 40 0.51 12.18 2.51
N ARG A 41 1.59 11.50 2.13
CA ARG A 41 1.78 10.96 0.77
C ARG A 41 1.05 9.64 0.61
N THR A 42 0.32 9.51 -0.50
CA THR A 42 -0.33 8.24 -0.88
C THR A 42 0.65 7.34 -1.62
N TYR A 43 0.70 6.08 -1.21
CA TYR A 43 1.46 5.02 -1.84
C TYR A 43 0.53 3.99 -2.45
N LEU A 44 0.90 3.49 -3.62
CA LEU A 44 0.15 2.50 -4.36
C LEU A 44 0.77 1.13 -4.10
N CYS A 45 -0.05 0.17 -3.67
CA CYS A 45 0.37 -1.19 -3.38
C CYS A 45 -0.42 -2.19 -4.23
N LEU A 46 0.30 -3.12 -4.84
CA LEU A 46 -0.26 -4.23 -5.62
C LEU A 46 0.02 -5.52 -4.85
N ALA A 47 -1.00 -5.98 -4.12
CA ALA A 47 -0.86 -7.16 -3.25
C ALA A 47 -0.59 -8.45 -4.04
N SER A 48 -1.03 -8.52 -5.30
CA SER A 48 -0.85 -9.69 -6.19
C SER A 48 0.61 -9.94 -6.58
N CYS A 49 1.46 -8.90 -6.57
CA CYS A 49 2.87 -9.01 -6.93
C CYS A 49 3.80 -8.46 -5.84
N HIS A 50 3.30 -8.30 -4.61
CA HIS A 50 4.07 -7.79 -3.47
C HIS A 50 4.77 -6.46 -3.74
N TYR A 51 4.14 -5.56 -4.50
CA TYR A 51 4.75 -4.28 -4.92
C TYR A 51 4.19 -3.09 -4.14
N CYS A 52 5.07 -2.14 -3.80
CA CYS A 52 4.69 -0.82 -3.28
C CYS A 52 5.50 0.30 -3.93
N SER A 53 4.86 1.41 -4.28
CA SER A 53 5.52 2.58 -4.87
C SER A 53 6.30 3.47 -3.87
N CYS A 54 6.46 3.03 -2.62
CA CYS A 54 7.20 3.79 -1.61
C CYS A 54 8.74 3.65 -1.77
N PRO A 55 9.52 4.69 -1.44
CA PRO A 55 10.99 4.63 -1.53
C PRO A 55 11.62 3.51 -0.71
N ALA A 56 11.06 3.20 0.48
CA ALA A 56 11.56 2.14 1.34
C ALA A 56 11.43 0.74 0.70
N PHE A 57 10.43 0.52 -0.15
CA PHE A 57 10.32 -0.74 -0.90
C PHE A 57 11.48 -0.88 -1.89
N ALA A 58 11.71 0.16 -2.71
CA ALA A 58 12.81 0.15 -3.67
C ALA A 58 14.19 -0.01 -2.99
N PHE A 59 14.38 0.62 -1.84
CA PHE A 59 15.67 0.60 -1.15
C PHE A 59 15.87 -0.61 -0.24
N SER A 60 15.00 -0.82 0.75
CA SER A 60 15.18 -1.85 1.79
C SER A 60 14.80 -3.25 1.29
N VAL A 61 13.73 -3.36 0.48
CA VAL A 61 13.26 -4.66 -0.02
C VAL A 61 14.03 -5.07 -1.27
N LEU A 62 14.07 -4.23 -2.31
CA LEU A 62 14.68 -4.63 -3.59
C LEU A 62 16.21 -4.50 -3.61
N ARG A 63 16.75 -3.36 -3.15
CA ARG A 63 18.19 -3.07 -3.30
C ARG A 63 19.06 -3.67 -2.19
N LYS A 64 18.68 -3.46 -0.93
CA LYS A 64 19.43 -3.97 0.23
C LYS A 64 19.06 -5.39 0.63
N ASN A 65 17.83 -5.80 0.33
CA ASN A 65 17.27 -7.08 0.77
C ASN A 65 17.38 -7.29 2.30
N ASP A 66 17.27 -6.21 3.07
CA ASP A 66 17.34 -6.24 4.55
C ASP A 66 15.95 -6.30 5.21
N SER A 67 14.89 -6.20 4.40
CA SER A 67 13.50 -6.20 4.82
C SER A 67 12.65 -7.01 3.85
N LEU A 68 11.83 -7.93 4.35
CA LEU A 68 10.93 -8.74 3.51
C LEU A 68 9.82 -7.91 2.85
N LEU A 69 9.32 -6.90 3.55
CA LEU A 69 8.24 -6.03 3.10
C LEU A 69 8.49 -4.61 3.61
N CYS A 70 7.99 -3.62 2.86
CA CYS A 70 7.80 -2.29 3.44
C CYS A 70 6.59 -2.30 4.38
N LYS A 71 6.54 -1.33 5.30
CA LYS A 71 5.41 -1.17 6.22
C LYS A 71 4.05 -1.07 5.53
N HIS A 72 3.98 -0.51 4.32
CA HIS A 72 2.70 -0.33 3.61
C HIS A 72 2.15 -1.65 3.09
N LEU A 73 3.00 -2.54 2.53
CA LEU A 73 2.58 -3.88 2.14
C LEU A 73 2.18 -4.72 3.35
N LEU A 74 2.96 -4.63 4.43
CA LEU A 74 2.61 -5.30 5.67
C LEU A 74 1.24 -4.81 6.19
N ALA A 75 0.99 -3.50 6.17
CA ALA A 75 -0.29 -2.92 6.55
C ALA A 75 -1.43 -3.42 5.66
N VAL A 76 -1.23 -3.52 4.33
CA VAL A 76 -2.21 -4.07 3.38
C VAL A 76 -2.56 -5.52 3.71
N TYR A 77 -1.59 -6.37 4.00
CA TYR A 77 -1.86 -7.77 4.36
C TYR A 77 -2.59 -7.87 5.70
N LEU A 78 -2.17 -7.08 6.69
CA LEU A 78 -2.85 -7.03 7.98
C LEU A 78 -4.30 -6.55 7.82
N SER A 79 -4.54 -5.49 7.05
CA SER A 79 -5.89 -4.93 6.85
C SER A 79 -6.81 -5.84 6.05
N GLN A 80 -6.27 -6.76 5.23
CA GLN A 80 -7.06 -7.81 4.59
C GLN A 80 -7.58 -8.82 5.63
N VAL A 81 -6.72 -9.27 6.53
CA VAL A 81 -7.06 -10.27 7.55
C VAL A 81 -7.97 -9.68 8.62
N THR A 82 -7.74 -8.43 9.02
CA THR A 82 -8.56 -7.72 10.02
C THR A 82 -9.81 -7.06 9.44
N ARG A 83 -10.02 -7.12 8.12
CA ARG A 83 -11.15 -6.52 7.39
C ARG A 83 -11.33 -5.02 7.62
N THR A 84 -10.24 -4.30 7.84
CA THR A 84 -10.25 -2.83 8.07
C THR A 84 -10.01 -2.00 6.80
N CYS A 85 -9.90 -2.63 5.64
CA CYS A 85 -9.74 -1.92 4.36
C CYS A 85 -11.02 -1.18 3.97
N ARG A 86 -10.93 0.14 3.77
CA ARG A 86 -12.00 0.90 3.11
C ARG A 86 -12.16 0.40 1.68
N GLN A 87 -13.39 0.23 1.22
CA GLN A 87 -13.68 -0.26 -0.12
C GLN A 87 -14.13 0.89 -1.01
N LEU A 88 -13.49 1.04 -2.16
CA LEU A 88 -13.89 1.98 -3.20
C LEU A 88 -14.09 1.21 -4.52
N LYS A 89 -15.31 1.25 -5.06
CA LYS A 89 -15.62 0.71 -6.39
C LYS A 89 -15.57 1.84 -7.40
N VAL A 90 -14.83 1.64 -8.48
CA VAL A 90 -14.67 2.61 -9.56
C VAL A 90 -14.88 1.93 -10.91
N SER A 91 -15.14 2.71 -11.95
CA SER A 91 -15.15 2.19 -13.31
C SER A 91 -13.77 1.74 -13.76
N ASP A 92 -13.74 0.91 -14.80
CA ASP A 92 -12.50 0.44 -15.39
C ASP A 92 -11.61 1.58 -15.91
N LYS A 93 -12.22 2.63 -16.46
CA LYS A 93 -11.51 3.83 -16.92
C LYS A 93 -10.90 4.60 -15.74
N GLN A 94 -11.66 4.82 -14.67
CA GLN A 94 -11.15 5.51 -13.49
C GLN A 94 -9.98 4.77 -12.84
N LEU A 95 -10.04 3.45 -12.76
CA LEU A 95 -8.93 2.67 -12.20
C LEU A 95 -7.68 2.76 -13.08
N THR A 96 -7.86 2.74 -14.40
CA THR A 96 -6.80 3.01 -15.37
C THR A 96 -6.17 4.38 -15.11
N ASP A 97 -6.98 5.44 -14.98
CA ASP A 97 -6.49 6.80 -14.74
C ASP A 97 -5.72 6.91 -13.42
N ILE A 98 -6.15 6.20 -12.36
CA ILE A 98 -5.44 6.13 -11.07
C ILE A 98 -4.06 5.46 -11.20
N LEU A 99 -3.95 4.43 -12.04
CA LEU A 99 -2.68 3.74 -12.29
C LEU A 99 -1.74 4.56 -13.18
N PHE A 100 -2.31 5.33 -14.12
CA PHE A 100 -1.55 6.14 -15.08
C PHE A 100 -1.26 7.56 -14.62
N THR A 101 -1.84 8.03 -13.51
CA THR A 101 -1.56 9.37 -13.01
C THR A 101 -0.09 9.46 -12.63
N LYS A 102 0.72 9.97 -13.58
CA LYS A 102 2.04 10.53 -13.31
C LYS A 102 1.83 11.48 -12.15
N LYS A 103 2.47 11.21 -11.01
CA LYS A 103 2.48 12.17 -9.91
C LYS A 103 2.96 13.49 -10.49
N LYS A 104 2.04 14.45 -10.66
CA LYS A 104 2.41 15.86 -10.68
C LYS A 104 2.83 16.13 -9.24
N GLN A 105 4.06 15.77 -8.90
CA GLN A 105 4.67 16.23 -7.66
C GLN A 105 4.97 17.69 -7.94
N GLU A 106 4.07 18.55 -7.52
CA GLU A 106 4.34 19.98 -7.40
C GLU A 106 5.56 20.13 -6.47
N ALA A 107 6.63 20.64 -7.07
CA ALA A 107 7.70 21.38 -6.43
C ALA A 107 7.72 22.75 -7.12
#